data_AF-Q5A1M3-F1
#
_entry.id   AF-Q5A1M3-F1
#
_cell.length_a   1.000
_cell.length_b   1.000
_cell.length_c   1.000
_cell.angle_alpha   90.00
_cell.angle_beta   90.00
_cell.angle_gamma   90.00
#
_symmetry.space_group_name_H-M   'P 1'
#
loop_
_entity.id
_entity.type
_entity.pdbx_description
1 polymer ?
#
loop_
_entity_poly.entity_id
_entity_poly.type
_entity_poly.pdbx_seq_one_letter_code
_entity_poly.pdbx_strand_id
1 'polypeptide(L)'
;MTQDISEKIEVISINDSQPEDSSPVVPHERQVVDCVIEIWKEDPSTESLGMSKLHALVKQKHPNWSISEKRVRSLLKQFGLAFNNQEQFTYAKEITSVMTPDIELPANVHIIMTSKRGKGLYAKRDIAKGDLIWSEEPLFFIPPLANVNLMKTASACTYCGKLLQRTESATVLKGLDCNVCSEVWCSIKCKHLDGNLHSLLKHNLYNPGSKKHKLIDAEAFLELQDYCLEEQWNALYAITLIYANCITDKSGVKQKQFDAMARVSQDVRYKALNSSAGTFDSLNGGALFVQEQQEHLWKIGYEKFLRVFPKKPVEYREFLFMMGTYNINNLDSNVFLTQSHLNHNCASNTSVETELNRTAGLKVIAGRDIKSGEELTTTYVNPSHTVHQRQRELRVNWGFICACAKCKDDLKQNERRKSSHNQQQNANNIRDMLKETKDAVGEEGIELEIPTEFNGERRKSVRFDEKVVAVKE
;
A
#
# COMPACT_ATOMS: atom_id res chain seq x y z
N MET A 1 24.60 -41.77 -38.19
CA MET A 1 25.17 -41.91 -36.83
C MET A 1 24.80 -40.67 -36.04
N THR A 2 23.60 -40.65 -35.47
CA THR A 2 23.19 -39.64 -34.50
C THR A 2 23.10 -40.37 -33.17
N GLN A 3 24.26 -40.57 -32.54
CA GLN A 3 24.28 -41.00 -31.14
C GLN A 3 23.62 -39.89 -30.32
N ASP A 4 22.64 -40.32 -29.55
CA ASP A 4 21.67 -39.50 -28.86
C ASP A 4 22.38 -38.61 -27.83
N ILE A 5 22.16 -37.30 -27.94
CA ILE A 5 22.81 -36.27 -27.11
C ILE A 5 22.38 -36.42 -25.63
N SER A 6 21.30 -37.17 -25.37
CA SER A 6 20.77 -37.49 -24.05
C SER A 6 21.78 -38.19 -23.13
N GLU A 7 22.74 -38.96 -23.64
CA GLU A 7 23.72 -39.66 -22.79
C GLU A 7 24.82 -38.74 -22.21
N LYS A 8 24.96 -37.49 -22.68
CA LYS A 8 26.01 -36.56 -22.22
C LYS A 8 25.53 -35.48 -21.24
N ILE A 9 24.25 -35.46 -20.87
CA ILE A 9 23.71 -34.42 -19.98
C ILE A 9 23.59 -34.99 -18.57
N GLU A 10 24.61 -34.76 -17.75
CA GLU A 10 24.54 -35.01 -16.31
C GLU A 10 23.84 -33.83 -15.62
N VAL A 11 22.61 -34.06 -15.15
CA VAL A 11 21.84 -33.06 -14.40
C VAL A 11 22.32 -33.10 -12.95
N ILE A 12 23.22 -32.19 -12.61
CA ILE A 12 23.68 -32.01 -11.23
C ILE A 12 22.59 -31.27 -10.44
N SER A 13 22.09 -31.87 -9.36
CA SER A 13 21.20 -31.20 -8.41
C SER A 13 21.97 -30.07 -7.72
N ILE A 14 21.60 -28.82 -7.99
CA ILE A 14 22.19 -27.62 -7.35
C ILE A 14 21.68 -27.46 -5.91
N ASN A 15 20.53 -28.03 -5.59
CA ASN A 15 20.01 -27.98 -4.23
C ASN A 15 20.61 -29.12 -3.44
N ASP A 16 21.44 -28.77 -2.45
CA ASP A 16 21.77 -29.63 -1.32
C ASP A 16 20.49 -29.92 -0.54
N SER A 17 19.63 -30.82 -1.04
CA SER A 17 18.56 -31.38 -0.22
C SER A 17 19.19 -32.43 0.70
N GLN A 18 19.88 -31.96 1.75
CA GLN A 18 20.10 -32.81 2.91
C GLN A 18 18.71 -33.27 3.39
N PRO A 19 18.47 -34.58 3.57
CA PRO A 19 17.22 -35.04 4.16
C PRO A 19 17.06 -34.36 5.51
N GLU A 20 15.91 -33.71 5.74
CA GLU A 20 15.64 -33.05 7.01
C GLU A 20 15.83 -34.06 8.14
N ASP A 21 16.71 -33.72 9.08
CA ASP A 21 17.02 -34.56 10.21
C ASP A 21 15.72 -34.81 11.00
N SER A 22 15.33 -36.08 11.14
CA SER A 22 14.07 -36.48 11.80
C SER A 22 14.07 -36.27 13.32
N SER A 23 15.18 -35.77 13.86
CA SER A 23 15.32 -35.45 15.27
C SER A 23 14.40 -34.28 15.67
N PRO A 24 13.85 -34.29 16.89
CA PRO A 24 12.98 -33.21 17.34
C PRO A 24 13.76 -31.89 17.45
N VAL A 25 13.43 -30.92 16.59
CA VAL A 25 14.02 -29.59 16.57
C VAL A 25 13.18 -28.65 17.41
N VAL A 26 13.82 -27.86 18.28
CA VAL A 26 13.16 -26.74 18.96
C VAL A 26 13.31 -25.51 18.06
N PRO A 27 12.24 -25.04 17.37
CA PRO A 27 12.37 -23.93 16.45
C PRO A 27 12.71 -22.63 17.18
N HIS A 28 13.49 -21.78 16.51
CA HIS A 28 13.74 -20.42 16.96
C HIS A 28 12.43 -19.61 16.92
N GLU A 29 12.30 -18.60 17.78
CA GLU A 29 11.08 -17.78 17.93
C GLU A 29 10.58 -17.22 16.59
N ARG A 30 11.51 -16.76 15.73
CA ARG A 30 11.21 -16.25 14.39
C ARG A 30 10.61 -17.31 13.47
N GLN A 31 11.19 -18.51 13.41
CA GLN A 31 10.70 -19.58 12.53
C GLN A 31 9.24 -19.92 12.83
N VAL A 32 8.86 -19.95 14.12
CA VAL A 32 7.46 -20.20 14.52
C VAL A 32 6.54 -19.10 14.02
N VAL A 33 6.95 -17.85 14.16
CA VAL A 33 6.17 -16.68 13.76
C VAL A 33 6.04 -16.62 12.23
N ASP A 34 7.14 -16.86 11.51
CA ASP A 34 7.19 -16.91 10.05
C ASP A 34 6.26 -18.01 9.52
N CYS A 35 6.32 -19.22 10.11
CA CYS A 35 5.43 -20.33 9.77
C CYS A 35 3.94 -19.98 9.97
N VAL A 36 3.58 -19.36 11.10
CA VAL A 36 2.19 -18.92 11.34
C VAL A 36 1.76 -17.89 10.29
N ILE A 37 2.64 -16.97 9.91
CA ILE A 37 2.36 -15.95 8.91
C ILE A 37 2.23 -16.54 7.52
N GLU A 38 3.04 -17.54 7.17
CA GLU A 38 2.88 -18.29 5.93
C GLU A 38 1.53 -19.02 5.89
N ILE A 39 1.11 -19.66 6.98
CA ILE A 39 -0.22 -20.28 7.09
C ILE A 39 -1.32 -19.23 6.84
N TRP A 40 -1.19 -18.03 7.39
CA TRP A 40 -2.14 -16.94 7.19
C TRP A 40 -2.09 -16.30 5.79
N LYS A 41 -0.92 -16.33 5.13
CA LYS A 41 -0.76 -15.88 3.74
C LYS A 41 -1.38 -16.88 2.76
N GLU A 42 -1.21 -18.18 3.01
CA GLU A 42 -1.80 -19.26 2.22
C GLU A 42 -3.32 -19.34 2.40
N ASP A 43 -3.79 -19.29 3.65
CA ASP A 43 -5.21 -19.27 3.98
C ASP A 43 -5.52 -18.20 5.05
N PRO A 44 -5.92 -16.99 4.62
CA PRO A 44 -6.41 -15.92 5.49
C PRO A 44 -7.49 -16.31 6.50
N SER A 45 -8.31 -17.32 6.20
CA SER A 45 -9.39 -17.73 7.10
C SER A 45 -8.85 -18.35 8.39
N THR A 46 -7.63 -18.88 8.35
CA THR A 46 -6.96 -19.53 9.48
C THR A 46 -6.61 -18.56 10.62
N GLU A 47 -6.56 -17.25 10.37
CA GLU A 47 -6.33 -16.21 11.38
C GLU A 47 -7.44 -16.19 12.45
N SER A 48 -8.64 -16.63 12.09
CA SER A 48 -9.78 -16.73 13.00
C SER A 48 -9.82 -18.02 13.85
N LEU A 49 -8.94 -18.99 13.57
CA LEU A 49 -8.93 -20.29 14.23
C LEU A 49 -8.53 -20.17 15.70
N GLY A 50 -9.04 -21.10 16.51
CA GLY A 50 -8.55 -21.30 17.87
C GLY A 50 -7.09 -21.76 17.87
N MET A 51 -6.36 -21.41 18.94
CA MET A 51 -4.93 -21.71 19.07
C MET A 51 -4.59 -23.19 18.90
N SER A 52 -5.45 -24.11 19.34
CA SER A 52 -5.22 -25.55 19.19
C SER A 52 -5.18 -26.00 17.72
N LYS A 53 -6.04 -25.42 16.86
CA LYS A 53 -6.01 -25.71 15.41
C LYS A 53 -4.84 -25.04 14.72
N LEU A 54 -4.52 -23.80 15.09
CA LEU A 54 -3.35 -23.12 14.56
C LEU A 54 -2.07 -23.88 14.91
N HIS A 55 -1.96 -24.37 16.14
CA HIS A 55 -0.87 -25.24 16.58
C HIS A 55 -0.82 -26.55 15.80
N ALA A 56 -1.97 -27.15 15.49
CA ALA A 56 -2.04 -28.34 14.63
C ALA A 56 -1.54 -28.06 13.20
N LEU A 57 -1.90 -26.93 12.61
CA LEU A 57 -1.40 -26.51 11.28
C LEU A 57 0.12 -26.27 11.28
N VAL A 58 0.66 -25.64 12.33
CA VAL A 58 2.11 -25.47 12.50
C VAL A 58 2.81 -26.82 12.56
N LYS A 59 2.28 -27.78 13.33
CA LYS A 59 2.81 -29.15 13.39
C LYS A 59 2.63 -29.93 12.09
N GLN A 60 1.60 -29.64 11.31
CA GLN A 60 1.40 -30.26 10.00
C GLN A 60 2.46 -29.79 8.99
N LYS A 61 2.79 -28.49 8.99
CA LYS A 61 3.87 -27.93 8.15
C LYS A 61 5.26 -28.37 8.60
N HIS A 62 5.50 -28.44 9.91
CA HIS A 62 6.79 -28.86 10.47
C HIS A 62 6.61 -29.98 11.51
N PRO A 63 6.53 -31.25 11.07
CA PRO A 63 6.29 -32.39 11.95
C PRO A 63 7.40 -32.66 12.96
N ASN A 64 8.65 -32.29 12.64
CA ASN A 64 9.82 -32.43 13.51
C ASN A 64 9.92 -31.34 14.60
N TRP A 65 9.05 -30.32 14.58
CA TRP A 65 9.11 -29.24 15.57
C TRP A 65 8.54 -29.64 16.92
N SER A 66 9.39 -29.61 17.94
CA SER A 66 9.01 -29.70 19.34
C SER A 66 8.49 -28.36 19.84
N ILE A 67 7.21 -28.08 19.54
CA ILE A 67 6.52 -26.85 19.94
C ILE A 67 5.19 -27.14 20.64
N SER A 68 4.90 -26.40 21.71
CA SER A 68 3.64 -26.47 22.46
C SER A 68 2.67 -25.38 22.04
N GLU A 69 1.36 -25.61 22.19
CA GLU A 69 0.33 -24.59 21.96
C GLU A 69 0.58 -23.34 22.82
N LYS A 70 1.05 -23.53 24.06
CA LYS A 70 1.40 -22.44 24.98
C LYS A 70 2.53 -21.58 24.42
N ARG A 71 3.55 -22.18 23.79
CA ARG A 71 4.66 -21.46 23.15
C ARG A 71 4.20 -20.71 21.91
N VAL A 72 3.38 -21.31 21.05
CA VAL A 72 2.78 -20.60 19.91
C VAL A 72 2.01 -19.37 20.42
N ARG A 73 1.14 -19.56 21.41
CA ARG A 73 0.36 -18.47 22.00
C ARG A 73 1.24 -17.37 22.63
N SER A 74 2.31 -17.74 23.35
CA SER A 74 3.20 -16.76 23.97
C SER A 74 3.98 -15.98 22.92
N LEU A 75 4.47 -16.65 21.87
CA LEU A 75 5.15 -15.99 20.75
C LEU A 75 4.18 -15.08 20.00
N LEU A 76 2.98 -15.54 19.65
CA LEU A 76 2.00 -14.65 19.02
C LEU A 76 1.65 -13.45 19.90
N LYS A 77 1.63 -13.59 21.23
CA LYS A 77 1.45 -12.43 22.13
C LYS A 77 2.68 -11.52 22.16
N GLN A 78 3.88 -12.08 22.25
CA GLN A 78 5.16 -11.36 22.26
C GLN A 78 5.38 -10.56 20.97
N PHE A 79 5.04 -11.15 19.82
CA PHE A 79 5.09 -10.51 18.51
C PHE A 79 3.78 -9.75 18.18
N GLY A 80 2.84 -9.70 19.13
CA GLY A 80 1.54 -9.03 19.07
C GLY A 80 0.56 -9.52 18.00
N LEU A 81 0.85 -10.63 17.34
CA LEU A 81 -0.04 -11.33 16.41
C LEU A 81 -1.27 -11.97 17.09
N ALA A 82 -1.30 -12.02 18.43
CA ALA A 82 -2.46 -12.47 19.17
C ALA A 82 -3.55 -11.39 19.27
N PHE A 83 -4.78 -11.72 18.86
CA PHE A 83 -5.97 -10.86 19.00
C PHE A 83 -6.47 -10.65 20.45
N ASN A 84 -5.69 -11.05 21.46
CA ASN A 84 -6.14 -11.00 22.85
C ASN A 84 -5.99 -9.59 23.43
N ASN A 85 -7.13 -8.97 23.81
CA ASN A 85 -7.44 -7.93 24.82
C ASN A 85 -6.37 -6.95 25.37
N GLN A 86 -5.14 -6.91 24.90
CA GLN A 86 -4.24 -5.80 25.16
C GLN A 86 -4.70 -4.62 24.29
N GLU A 87 -4.72 -3.42 24.88
CA GLU A 87 -5.02 -2.20 24.15
C GLU A 87 -4.06 -2.08 22.97
N GLN A 88 -4.60 -2.30 21.78
CA GLN A 88 -3.81 -2.22 20.57
C GLN A 88 -3.49 -0.75 20.29
N PHE A 89 -2.21 -0.42 20.07
CA PHE A 89 -1.81 0.96 19.80
C PHE A 89 -2.55 1.49 18.57
N THR A 90 -3.23 2.61 18.77
CA THR A 90 -3.96 3.36 17.76
C THR A 90 -3.49 4.81 17.85
N TYR A 91 -3.33 5.46 16.71
CA TYR A 91 -2.88 6.85 16.63
C TYR A 91 -3.93 7.77 15.99
N ALA A 92 -5.19 7.33 15.87
CA ALA A 92 -6.27 8.16 15.33
C ALA A 92 -6.41 9.51 16.04
N LYS A 93 -6.10 9.55 17.35
CA LYS A 93 -6.14 10.77 18.17
C LYS A 93 -4.97 11.73 17.87
N GLU A 94 -3.88 11.22 17.32
CA GLU A 94 -2.72 12.01 16.89
C GLU A 94 -2.89 12.55 15.47
N ILE A 95 -3.91 12.06 14.73
CA ILE A 95 -4.25 12.58 13.42
C ILE A 95 -4.94 13.93 13.60
N THR A 96 -4.35 14.97 13.03
CA THR A 96 -4.91 16.32 13.00
C THR A 96 -5.35 16.67 11.59
N SER A 97 -6.34 17.54 11.47
CA SER A 97 -6.76 18.08 10.18
C SER A 97 -7.55 19.36 10.39
N VAL A 98 -7.42 20.32 9.47
CA VAL A 98 -8.10 21.62 9.54
C VAL A 98 -8.94 21.84 8.28
N MET A 99 -9.87 22.80 8.31
CA MET A 99 -10.67 23.11 7.13
C MET A 99 -9.76 23.48 5.95
N THR A 100 -10.00 22.88 4.80
CA THR A 100 -9.14 23.03 3.64
C THR A 100 -9.35 24.42 3.01
N PRO A 101 -8.31 25.27 2.95
CA PRO A 101 -8.45 26.59 2.37
C PRO A 101 -8.55 26.52 0.85
N ASP A 102 -9.28 27.47 0.27
CA ASP A 102 -9.41 27.63 -1.18
C ASP A 102 -9.88 26.35 -1.91
N ILE A 103 -10.65 25.49 -1.21
CA ILE A 103 -11.18 24.25 -1.79
C ILE A 103 -12.45 24.53 -2.59
N GLU A 104 -12.44 24.17 -3.87
CA GLU A 104 -13.62 24.17 -4.72
C GLU A 104 -14.24 22.76 -4.70
N LEU A 105 -15.35 22.61 -3.98
CA LEU A 105 -16.03 21.33 -3.85
C LEU A 105 -16.98 21.04 -5.02
N PRO A 106 -17.15 19.77 -5.41
CA PRO A 106 -18.15 19.38 -6.40
C PRO A 106 -19.57 19.84 -6.04
N ALA A 107 -20.40 20.09 -7.05
CA ALA A 107 -21.73 20.71 -6.88
C ALA A 107 -22.61 19.99 -5.84
N ASN A 108 -22.55 18.66 -5.76
CA ASN A 108 -23.39 17.83 -4.90
C ASN A 108 -22.72 17.43 -3.57
N VAL A 109 -21.55 17.98 -3.27
CA VAL A 109 -20.74 17.61 -2.12
C VAL A 109 -20.47 18.84 -1.26
N HIS A 110 -20.52 18.67 0.07
CA HIS A 110 -19.97 19.63 1.02
C HIS A 110 -19.06 18.92 2.03
N ILE A 111 -18.16 19.68 2.64
CA ILE A 111 -17.27 19.20 3.69
C ILE A 111 -17.79 19.65 5.05
N ILE A 112 -17.82 18.74 6.03
CA ILE A 112 -18.20 19.05 7.42
C ILE A 112 -17.08 18.61 8.36
N MET A 113 -16.74 19.49 9.32
CA MET A 113 -15.94 19.13 10.50
C MET A 113 -16.87 18.52 11.56
N THR A 114 -16.72 17.23 11.85
CA THR A 114 -17.43 16.56 12.94
C THR A 114 -16.54 16.45 14.17
N SER A 115 -17.15 16.51 15.36
CA SER A 115 -16.41 16.36 16.63
C SER A 115 -15.84 14.96 16.86
N LYS A 116 -16.43 13.92 16.24
CA LYS A 116 -16.07 12.52 16.46
C LYS A 116 -15.23 11.89 15.34
N ARG A 117 -15.47 12.26 14.09
CA ARG A 117 -14.81 11.66 12.92
C ARG A 117 -13.87 12.61 12.19
N GLY A 118 -13.72 13.86 12.65
CA GLY A 118 -12.97 14.89 11.95
C GLY A 118 -13.69 15.31 10.67
N LYS A 119 -12.94 15.58 9.60
CA LYS A 119 -13.48 15.98 8.30
C LYS A 119 -14.18 14.81 7.61
N GLY A 120 -15.31 15.09 7.00
CA GLY A 120 -15.99 14.16 6.10
C GLY A 120 -16.67 14.91 4.96
N LEU A 121 -16.87 14.21 3.85
CA LEU A 121 -17.67 14.69 2.73
C LEU A 121 -19.10 14.19 2.88
N TYR A 122 -20.07 15.03 2.53
CA TYR A 122 -21.50 14.76 2.68
C TYR A 122 -22.26 15.13 1.41
N ALA A 123 -23.28 14.34 1.09
CA ALA A 123 -24.16 14.60 -0.04
C ALA A 123 -25.07 15.82 0.25
N LYS A 124 -25.12 16.79 -0.67
CA LYS A 124 -26.03 17.95 -0.60
C LYS A 124 -27.47 17.62 -1.03
N ARG A 125 -27.63 16.53 -1.79
CA ARG A 125 -28.89 16.06 -2.36
C ARG A 125 -28.84 14.54 -2.50
N ASP A 126 -29.97 13.93 -2.83
CA ASP A 126 -30.01 12.50 -3.15
C ASP A 126 -29.18 12.21 -4.41
N ILE A 127 -28.44 11.10 -4.39
CA ILE A 127 -27.58 10.63 -5.49
C ILE A 127 -27.96 9.18 -5.78
N ALA A 128 -28.24 8.87 -7.05
CA ALA A 128 -28.63 7.52 -7.43
C ALA A 128 -27.40 6.62 -7.56
N LYS A 129 -27.59 5.31 -7.32
CA LYS A 129 -26.56 4.30 -7.59
C LYS A 129 -26.03 4.43 -9.03
N GLY A 130 -24.71 4.43 -9.17
CA GLY A 130 -24.02 4.52 -10.46
C GLY A 130 -23.76 5.94 -10.93
N ASP A 131 -24.31 6.96 -10.25
CA ASP A 131 -24.02 8.35 -10.59
C ASP A 131 -22.55 8.70 -10.33
N LEU A 132 -21.93 9.39 -11.29
CA LEU A 132 -20.65 10.06 -11.10
C LEU A 132 -20.85 11.25 -10.16
N ILE A 133 -20.26 11.20 -8.97
CA ILE A 133 -20.35 12.28 -7.99
C ILE A 133 -19.37 13.40 -8.38
N TRP A 134 -18.11 13.05 -8.68
CA TRP A 134 -17.12 13.96 -9.27
C TRP A 134 -15.96 13.19 -9.92
N SER A 135 -15.20 13.93 -10.74
CA SER A 135 -13.87 13.53 -11.22
C SER A 135 -12.83 14.51 -10.68
N GLU A 136 -11.62 14.04 -10.45
CA GLU A 136 -10.56 14.85 -9.85
C GLU A 136 -9.19 14.54 -10.45
N GLU A 137 -8.46 15.57 -10.88
CA GLU A 137 -7.05 15.45 -11.24
C GLU A 137 -6.15 15.53 -9.98
N PRO A 138 -4.97 14.90 -9.98
CA PRO A 138 -4.07 14.94 -8.82
C PRO A 138 -3.64 16.36 -8.44
N LEU A 139 -3.73 16.72 -7.16
CA LEU A 139 -3.12 17.94 -6.63
C LEU A 139 -1.59 17.86 -6.71
N PHE A 140 -1.05 16.69 -6.34
CA PHE A 140 0.36 16.35 -6.52
C PHE A 140 0.45 15.02 -7.25
N PHE A 141 0.96 15.07 -8.49
CA PHE A 141 1.27 13.88 -9.27
C PHE A 141 2.67 13.38 -8.91
N ILE A 142 2.79 12.10 -8.54
CA ILE A 142 4.06 11.46 -8.21
C ILE A 142 4.36 10.39 -9.28
N PRO A 143 5.42 10.60 -10.10
CA PRO A 143 5.86 9.59 -11.06
C PRO A 143 6.30 8.31 -10.33
N PRO A 144 6.17 7.12 -10.94
CA PRO A 144 6.66 5.88 -10.32
C PRO A 144 8.18 5.96 -10.15
N LEU A 145 8.66 5.77 -8.92
CA LEU A 145 10.10 5.81 -8.61
C LEU A 145 10.88 4.77 -9.42
N ALA A 146 10.30 3.58 -9.61
CA ALA A 146 10.86 2.50 -10.41
C ALA A 146 11.21 2.91 -11.85
N ASN A 147 10.52 3.92 -12.40
CA ASN A 147 10.70 4.36 -13.79
C ASN A 147 11.70 5.51 -13.93
N VAL A 148 12.34 5.97 -12.84
CA VAL A 148 13.27 7.11 -12.87
C VAL A 148 14.40 6.94 -13.88
N ASN A 149 15.05 5.78 -13.92
CA ASN A 149 16.13 5.55 -14.88
C ASN A 149 15.63 5.52 -16.33
N LEU A 150 14.42 5.03 -16.56
CA LEU A 150 13.78 5.04 -17.87
C LEU A 150 13.40 6.46 -18.30
N MET A 151 13.01 7.32 -17.34
CA MET A 151 12.76 8.74 -17.60
C MET A 151 14.05 9.45 -18.04
N LYS A 152 15.16 9.20 -17.32
CA LYS A 152 16.49 9.75 -17.64
C LYS A 152 16.99 9.37 -19.05
N THR A 153 16.66 8.17 -19.53
CA THR A 153 17.09 7.64 -20.84
C THR A 153 16.07 7.85 -21.96
N ALA A 154 15.08 8.72 -21.77
CA ALA A 154 14.01 8.98 -22.74
C ALA A 154 13.15 7.76 -23.11
N SER A 155 13.19 6.70 -22.30
CA SER A 155 12.39 5.47 -22.49
C SER A 155 11.03 5.55 -21.80
N ALA A 156 10.87 6.46 -20.85
CA ALA A 156 9.61 6.78 -20.20
C ALA A 156 9.38 8.29 -20.18
N CYS A 157 8.11 8.70 -20.14
CA CYS A 157 7.71 10.09 -19.99
C CYS A 157 8.24 10.66 -18.67
N THR A 158 8.96 11.78 -18.72
CA THR A 158 9.51 12.45 -17.53
C THR A 158 8.47 12.88 -16.51
N TYR A 159 7.24 13.17 -16.94
CA TYR A 159 6.18 13.59 -16.02
C TYR A 159 5.40 12.39 -15.49
N CYS A 160 4.81 11.57 -16.37
CA CYS A 160 3.91 10.51 -15.92
C CYS A 160 4.58 9.16 -15.67
N GLY A 161 5.85 8.99 -16.06
CA GLY A 161 6.58 7.74 -16.00
C GLY A 161 6.08 6.66 -16.96
N LYS A 162 5.12 6.96 -17.85
CA LYS A 162 4.62 6.00 -18.83
C LYS A 162 5.71 5.64 -19.83
N LEU A 163 5.90 4.34 -20.08
CA LEU A 163 6.82 3.85 -21.11
C LEU A 163 6.45 4.39 -22.49
N LEU A 164 7.45 4.81 -23.23
CA LEU A 164 7.31 5.37 -24.56
C LEU A 164 7.51 4.26 -25.60
N GLN A 165 6.52 4.09 -26.48
CA GLN A 165 6.66 3.20 -27.62
C GLN A 165 7.60 3.86 -28.63
N ARG A 166 8.75 3.22 -28.92
CA ARG A 166 9.60 3.61 -30.03
C ARG A 166 8.87 3.30 -31.33
N THR A 167 8.25 4.29 -31.97
CA THR A 167 7.94 4.17 -33.39
C THR A 167 9.23 4.43 -34.17
N GLU A 168 9.45 3.69 -35.25
CA GLU A 168 10.65 3.77 -36.10
C GLU A 168 10.93 5.19 -36.63
N SER A 169 9.92 6.06 -36.64
CA SER A 169 10.01 7.47 -37.06
C SER A 169 10.35 8.44 -35.91
N ALA A 170 11.20 8.04 -34.97
CA ALA A 170 11.52 8.75 -33.73
C ALA A 170 12.27 10.11 -33.89
N THR A 171 12.55 10.58 -35.11
CA THR A 171 13.31 11.82 -35.33
C THR A 171 12.50 13.11 -35.21
N VAL A 172 11.16 13.04 -35.11
CA VAL A 172 10.32 14.23 -34.96
C VAL A 172 9.58 14.19 -33.62
N LEU A 173 10.33 14.29 -32.52
CA LEU A 173 9.76 14.70 -31.22
C LEU A 173 9.27 16.14 -31.41
N LYS A 174 7.97 16.30 -31.69
CA LYS A 174 7.29 17.57 -32.02
C LYS A 174 7.29 18.57 -30.85
N GLY A 175 8.47 19.03 -30.42
CA GLY A 175 8.63 19.87 -29.24
C GLY A 175 8.21 19.19 -27.94
N LEU A 176 8.34 17.86 -27.86
CA LEU A 176 8.07 17.03 -26.67
C LEU A 176 9.35 16.58 -25.96
N ASP A 177 10.48 17.06 -26.42
CA ASP A 177 11.81 16.91 -25.86
C ASP A 177 12.18 18.11 -25.02
N CYS A 178 13.08 17.90 -24.07
CA CYS A 178 13.70 18.96 -23.30
C CYS A 178 14.89 19.55 -24.09
N ASN A 179 15.01 20.87 -24.08
CA ASN A 179 16.10 21.55 -24.79
C ASN A 179 17.45 21.49 -24.05
N VAL A 180 17.49 20.91 -22.84
CA VAL A 180 18.67 20.92 -21.96
C VAL A 180 19.15 19.51 -21.62
N CYS A 181 18.24 18.54 -21.49
CA CYS A 181 18.57 17.16 -21.14
C CYS A 181 17.87 16.17 -22.07
N SER A 182 18.22 14.89 -21.96
CA SER A 182 17.66 13.83 -22.78
C SER A 182 16.24 13.41 -22.42
N GLU A 183 15.65 13.91 -21.34
CA GLU A 183 14.31 13.53 -20.91
C GLU A 183 13.21 14.07 -21.87
N VAL A 184 12.11 13.33 -22.00
CA VAL A 184 11.02 13.60 -22.97
C VAL A 184 9.64 13.42 -22.35
N TRP A 185 8.62 14.08 -22.90
CA TRP A 185 7.22 13.97 -22.50
C TRP A 185 6.41 13.13 -23.49
N CYS A 186 5.48 12.29 -23.00
CA CYS A 186 4.61 11.50 -23.90
C CYS A 186 3.52 12.32 -24.61
N SER A 187 3.23 13.53 -24.14
CA SER A 187 2.18 14.39 -24.68
C SER A 187 2.39 15.85 -24.31
N ILE A 188 1.74 16.73 -25.07
CA ILE A 188 1.71 18.17 -24.79
C ILE A 188 1.10 18.42 -23.41
N LYS A 189 0.07 17.66 -23.00
CA LYS A 189 -0.53 17.74 -21.66
C LYS A 189 0.52 17.47 -20.56
N CYS A 190 1.29 16.38 -20.69
CA CYS A 190 2.35 16.06 -19.72
C CYS A 190 3.43 17.16 -19.66
N LYS A 191 3.83 17.70 -20.80
CA LYS A 191 4.81 18.81 -20.85
C LYS A 191 4.29 20.06 -20.14
N HIS A 192 3.02 20.40 -20.32
CA HIS A 192 2.40 21.53 -19.62
C HIS A 192 2.22 21.28 -18.12
N LEU A 193 1.82 20.06 -17.72
CA LEU A 193 1.63 19.70 -16.31
C LEU A 193 2.94 19.70 -15.52
N ASP A 194 4.03 19.25 -16.14
CA ASP A 194 5.37 19.30 -15.56
C ASP A 194 5.85 20.76 -15.40
N GLY A 195 5.52 21.58 -16.41
CA GLY A 195 5.74 23.01 -16.40
C GLY A 195 7.20 23.39 -16.12
N ASN A 196 7.40 24.33 -15.20
CA ASN A 196 8.73 24.77 -14.81
C ASN A 196 9.38 23.87 -13.73
N LEU A 197 8.66 22.89 -13.19
CA LEU A 197 9.20 22.07 -12.11
C LEU A 197 10.36 21.20 -12.60
N HIS A 198 10.23 20.59 -13.78
CA HIS A 198 11.32 19.86 -14.43
C HIS A 198 12.61 20.68 -14.54
N SER A 199 12.53 21.91 -15.07
CA SER A 199 13.72 22.74 -15.22
C SER A 199 14.33 23.16 -13.88
N LEU A 200 13.50 23.40 -12.86
CA LEU A 200 13.95 23.71 -11.51
C LEU A 200 14.62 22.53 -10.81
N LEU A 201 14.10 21.31 -10.98
CA LEU A 201 14.60 20.10 -10.34
C LEU A 201 15.82 19.50 -11.06
N LYS A 202 15.96 19.71 -12.38
CA LYS A 202 16.94 18.97 -13.21
C LYS A 202 18.03 19.85 -13.82
N HIS A 203 17.71 21.08 -14.21
CA HIS A 203 18.64 21.94 -14.99
C HIS A 203 19.17 23.11 -14.21
N ASN A 204 18.57 23.37 -13.05
CA ASN A 204 18.91 24.51 -12.23
C ASN A 204 20.22 24.27 -11.46
N LEU A 205 21.28 23.84 -12.16
CA LEU A 205 22.59 23.52 -11.64
C LEU A 205 23.02 24.62 -10.67
N TYR A 206 23.29 24.20 -9.43
CA TYR A 206 23.84 25.05 -8.42
C TYR A 206 25.24 25.48 -8.88
N ASN A 207 25.47 26.78 -8.98
CA ASN A 207 26.82 27.30 -9.19
C ASN A 207 27.32 27.78 -7.83
N PRO A 208 28.22 27.04 -7.15
CA PRO A 208 28.72 27.42 -5.82
C PRO A 208 29.39 28.80 -5.79
N GLY A 209 29.88 29.29 -6.94
CA GLY A 209 30.42 30.65 -7.08
C GLY A 209 29.38 31.75 -7.25
N SER A 210 28.10 31.42 -7.43
CA SER A 210 27.04 32.40 -7.60
C SER A 210 26.48 32.86 -6.25
N LYS A 211 26.49 34.18 -6.00
CA LYS A 211 25.89 34.80 -4.79
C LYS A 211 24.36 34.67 -4.69
N LYS A 212 23.71 34.03 -5.68
CA LYS A 212 22.26 33.82 -5.72
C LYS A 212 21.97 32.34 -5.49
N HIS A 213 22.00 31.90 -4.22
CA HIS A 213 21.48 30.57 -3.86
C HIS A 213 20.10 30.39 -4.50
N LYS A 214 19.86 29.26 -5.15
CA LYS A 214 18.60 28.98 -5.83
C LYS A 214 17.59 28.43 -4.83
N LEU A 215 16.30 28.49 -5.18
CA LEU A 215 15.23 27.97 -4.32
C LEU A 215 15.33 26.44 -4.19
N ILE A 216 15.73 25.78 -5.28
CA ILE A 216 15.93 24.35 -5.42
C ILE A 216 17.35 24.14 -5.98
N ASP A 217 18.09 23.23 -5.35
CA ASP A 217 19.36 22.70 -5.84
C ASP A 217 19.09 21.43 -6.68
N ALA A 218 19.32 21.53 -7.99
CA ALA A 218 19.07 20.44 -8.92
C ALA A 218 20.06 19.27 -8.75
N GLU A 219 21.31 19.54 -8.36
CA GLU A 219 22.31 18.49 -8.14
C GLU A 219 21.95 17.68 -6.90
N ALA A 220 21.60 18.37 -5.82
CA ALA A 220 21.10 17.71 -4.61
C ALA A 220 19.79 16.93 -4.85
N PHE A 221 18.91 17.43 -5.71
CA PHE A 221 17.68 16.70 -6.07
C PHE A 221 17.99 15.40 -6.83
N LEU A 222 18.92 15.44 -7.78
CA LEU A 222 19.33 14.25 -8.53
C LEU A 222 19.99 13.22 -7.60
N GLU A 223 20.86 13.65 -6.70
CA GLU A 223 21.45 12.79 -5.66
C GLU A 223 20.38 12.17 -4.75
N LEU A 224 19.38 12.95 -4.33
CA LEU A 224 18.27 12.45 -3.52
C LEU A 224 17.42 11.46 -4.31
N GLN A 225 17.14 11.74 -5.58
CA GLN A 225 16.36 10.86 -6.45
C GLN A 225 17.06 9.51 -6.64
N ASP A 226 18.38 9.51 -6.84
CA ASP A 226 19.17 8.28 -6.96
C ASP A 226 19.21 7.51 -5.65
N TYR A 227 19.37 8.21 -4.52
CA TYR A 227 19.27 7.60 -3.20
C TYR A 227 17.89 6.99 -2.92
N CYS A 228 16.80 7.68 -3.29
CA CYS A 228 15.45 7.13 -3.15
C CYS A 228 15.30 5.86 -3.99
N LEU A 229 15.85 5.83 -5.20
CA LEU A 229 15.79 4.65 -6.06
C LEU A 229 16.59 3.47 -5.48
N GLU A 230 17.78 3.73 -4.94
CA GLU A 230 18.60 2.71 -4.27
C GLU A 230 17.89 2.12 -3.04
N GLU A 231 17.34 2.99 -2.18
CA GLU A 231 16.64 2.60 -0.94
C GLU A 231 15.17 2.22 -1.16
N GLN A 232 14.67 2.26 -2.40
CA GLN A 232 13.25 2.07 -2.75
C GLN A 232 12.29 2.97 -1.92
N TRP A 233 12.73 4.18 -1.59
CA TRP A 233 12.04 5.06 -0.64
C TRP A 233 11.09 6.04 -1.34
N ASN A 234 9.95 5.50 -1.78
CA ASN A 234 8.87 6.25 -2.45
C ASN A 234 8.40 7.49 -1.67
N ALA A 235 8.29 7.40 -0.35
CA ALA A 235 7.78 8.50 0.47
C ALA A 235 8.73 9.71 0.48
N LEU A 236 10.05 9.50 0.56
CA LEU A 236 11.04 10.59 0.48
C LEU A 236 11.01 11.26 -0.90
N TYR A 237 10.94 10.46 -1.96
CA TYR A 237 10.79 10.96 -3.32
C TYR A 237 9.52 11.81 -3.47
N ALA A 238 8.38 11.31 -2.98
CA ALA A 238 7.10 11.98 -3.08
C ALA A 238 7.06 13.31 -2.32
N ILE A 239 7.48 13.33 -1.04
CA ILE A 239 7.46 14.58 -0.25
C ILE A 239 8.41 15.64 -0.81
N THR A 240 9.51 15.22 -1.43
CA THR A 240 10.43 16.13 -2.12
C THR A 240 9.73 16.82 -3.30
N LEU A 241 9.00 16.06 -4.14
CA LEU A 241 8.21 16.61 -5.24
C LEU A 241 7.02 17.46 -4.76
N ILE A 242 6.33 17.04 -3.70
CA ILE A 242 5.23 17.80 -3.08
C ILE A 242 5.76 19.14 -2.58
N TYR A 243 6.87 19.13 -1.84
CA TYR A 243 7.46 20.35 -1.30
C TYR A 243 7.96 21.27 -2.40
N ALA A 244 8.62 20.73 -3.42
CA ALA A 244 9.04 21.49 -4.59
C ALA A 244 7.85 22.18 -5.29
N ASN A 245 6.72 21.48 -5.45
CA ASN A 245 5.47 22.08 -5.93
C ASN A 245 4.95 23.18 -5.01
N CYS A 246 5.01 22.98 -3.69
CA CYS A 246 4.51 23.93 -2.71
C CYS A 246 5.33 25.22 -2.66
N ILE A 247 6.66 25.14 -2.65
CA ILE A 247 7.53 26.32 -2.55
C ILE A 247 7.60 27.11 -3.87
N THR A 248 7.29 26.47 -5.00
CA THR A 248 7.27 27.11 -6.32
C THR A 248 5.89 27.70 -6.67
N ASP A 249 4.84 27.27 -5.97
CA ASP A 249 3.51 27.87 -6.05
C ASP A 249 3.49 29.26 -5.40
N LYS A 250 3.47 30.29 -6.26
CA LYS A 250 3.45 31.70 -5.84
C LYS A 250 2.20 32.08 -5.04
N SER A 251 1.09 31.37 -5.22
CA SER A 251 -0.14 31.62 -4.46
C SER A 251 -0.04 31.11 -3.02
N GLY A 252 0.84 30.13 -2.77
CA GLY A 252 0.97 29.42 -1.51
C GLY A 252 -0.24 28.52 -1.18
N VAL A 253 -1.17 28.34 -2.11
CA VAL A 253 -2.40 27.55 -1.90
C VAL A 253 -2.06 26.07 -1.76
N LYS A 254 -1.15 25.54 -2.58
CA LYS A 254 -0.76 24.12 -2.52
C LYS A 254 -0.25 23.71 -1.15
N GLN A 255 0.62 24.52 -0.54
CA GLN A 255 1.15 24.27 0.80
C GLN A 255 0.03 24.25 1.83
N LYS A 256 -0.82 25.29 1.83
CA LYS A 256 -1.95 25.38 2.78
C LYS A 256 -2.93 24.23 2.64
N GLN A 257 -3.20 23.79 1.41
CA GLN A 257 -4.06 22.65 1.13
C GLN A 257 -3.45 21.33 1.60
N PHE A 258 -2.15 21.10 1.35
CA PHE A 258 -1.43 19.94 1.88
C PHE A 258 -1.41 19.93 3.42
N ASP A 259 -1.12 21.08 4.03
CA ASP A 259 -1.13 21.27 5.48
C ASP A 259 -2.52 21.09 6.12
N ALA A 260 -3.58 21.24 5.32
CA ALA A 260 -4.94 21.02 5.77
C ALA A 260 -5.40 19.56 5.70
N MET A 261 -4.66 18.66 5.03
CA MET A 261 -5.03 17.24 4.93
C MET A 261 -5.01 16.52 6.29
N ALA A 262 -5.30 15.22 6.31
CA ALA A 262 -5.08 14.43 7.52
C ALA A 262 -3.57 14.35 7.77
N ARG A 263 -3.10 14.76 8.94
CA ARG A 263 -1.68 14.87 9.29
C ARG A 263 -1.35 14.05 10.51
N VAL A 264 -0.27 13.28 10.41
CA VAL A 264 0.34 12.55 11.52
C VAL A 264 1.83 12.42 11.24
N SER A 265 2.64 12.36 12.28
CA SER A 265 4.07 12.14 12.13
C SER A 265 4.38 10.68 11.77
N GLN A 266 5.38 10.47 10.90
CA GLN A 266 5.74 9.12 10.45
C GLN A 266 6.24 8.21 11.59
N ASP A 267 6.94 8.75 12.58
CA ASP A 267 7.40 8.01 13.76
C ASP A 267 6.21 7.45 14.58
N VAL A 268 5.14 8.23 14.73
CA VAL A 268 3.89 7.80 15.39
C VAL A 268 3.26 6.64 14.62
N ARG A 269 3.21 6.71 13.29
CA ARG A 269 2.72 5.60 12.45
C ARG A 269 3.59 4.36 12.62
N TYR A 270 4.90 4.54 12.68
CA TYR A 270 5.86 3.46 12.82
C TYR A 270 5.69 2.70 14.15
N LYS A 271 5.29 3.38 15.24
CA LYS A 271 4.93 2.72 16.51
C LYS A 271 3.76 1.72 16.34
N ALA A 272 2.82 1.97 15.43
CA ALA A 272 1.71 1.06 15.17
C ALA A 272 2.10 -0.20 14.39
N LEU A 273 3.14 -0.10 13.55
CA LEU A 273 3.78 -1.28 12.95
C LEU A 273 4.37 -2.16 14.06
N ASN A 274 5.13 -1.57 14.98
CA ASN A 274 5.80 -2.32 16.05
C ASN A 274 4.83 -2.91 17.10
N SER A 275 3.68 -2.28 17.33
CA SER A 275 2.85 -2.61 18.50
C SER A 275 2.01 -3.89 18.40
N SER A 276 1.93 -4.57 17.25
CA SER A 276 1.38 -5.96 17.16
C SER A 276 1.29 -6.56 15.77
N ALA A 277 1.41 -5.77 14.69
CA ALA A 277 0.96 -6.21 13.37
C ALA A 277 1.91 -5.94 12.21
N GLY A 278 2.96 -5.15 12.40
CA GLY A 278 3.99 -4.91 11.37
C GLY A 278 4.70 -6.20 10.96
N THR A 279 4.60 -7.27 11.75
CA THR A 279 5.08 -8.61 11.39
C THR A 279 4.41 -9.20 10.14
N PHE A 280 3.24 -8.74 9.66
CA PHE A 280 2.70 -9.27 8.37
C PHE A 280 3.44 -8.74 7.15
N ASP A 281 3.65 -7.42 7.12
CA ASP A 281 4.23 -6.73 5.96
C ASP A 281 5.76 -6.67 6.04
N SER A 282 6.35 -6.69 7.25
CA SER A 282 7.79 -6.52 7.46
C SER A 282 8.57 -7.82 7.70
N LEU A 283 7.97 -9.01 7.52
CA LEU A 283 8.71 -10.28 7.63
C LEU A 283 9.36 -10.78 6.34
N ASN A 284 9.55 -9.90 5.36
CA ASN A 284 10.75 -10.02 4.53
C ASN A 284 12.04 -9.56 5.27
N GLY A 285 11.96 -9.21 6.57
CA GLY A 285 13.13 -9.13 7.45
C GLY A 285 12.99 -8.11 8.59
N GLY A 286 12.81 -8.58 9.82
CA GLY A 286 13.54 -7.96 10.96
C GLY A 286 12.83 -7.00 11.91
N ALA A 287 11.50 -6.90 11.98
CA ALA A 287 10.71 -5.90 12.75
C ALA A 287 11.18 -5.45 14.17
N LEU A 288 12.04 -6.20 14.88
CA LEU A 288 12.52 -5.81 16.22
C LEU A 288 13.81 -4.95 16.20
N PHE A 289 14.64 -5.04 15.15
CA PHE A 289 15.91 -4.30 15.06
C PHE A 289 15.86 -3.09 14.11
N VAL A 290 14.67 -2.75 13.62
CA VAL A 290 14.50 -1.78 12.53
C VAL A 290 14.29 -0.36 13.06
N GLN A 291 13.91 -0.13 14.32
CA GLN A 291 13.61 1.24 14.76
C GLN A 291 14.82 2.18 14.68
N GLU A 292 15.99 1.78 15.21
CA GLU A 292 17.21 2.59 15.15
C GLU A 292 17.69 2.76 13.70
N GLN A 293 17.64 1.69 12.91
CA GLN A 293 17.96 1.71 11.47
C GLN A 293 17.02 2.64 10.70
N GLN A 294 15.74 2.63 11.04
CA GLN A 294 14.71 3.44 10.40
C GLN A 294 14.85 4.92 10.77
N GLU A 295 15.14 5.23 12.04
CA GLU A 295 15.40 6.60 12.47
C GLU A 295 16.68 7.13 11.82
N HIS A 296 17.71 6.30 11.70
CA HIS A 296 18.94 6.65 10.97
C HIS A 296 18.66 6.92 9.49
N LEU A 297 17.87 6.06 8.82
CA LEU A 297 17.41 6.27 7.45
C LEU A 297 16.67 7.61 7.32
N TRP A 298 15.79 7.94 8.26
CA TRP A 298 15.08 9.22 8.28
C TRP A 298 16.00 10.43 8.42
N LYS A 299 17.06 10.32 9.24
CA LYS A 299 18.05 11.39 9.41
C LYS A 299 18.85 11.61 8.13
N ILE A 300 19.34 10.56 7.48
CA ILE A 300 20.04 10.66 6.19
C ILE A 300 19.12 11.27 5.12
N GLY A 301 17.88 10.78 5.02
CA GLY A 301 16.90 11.30 4.08
C GLY A 301 16.59 12.78 4.32
N TYR A 302 16.50 13.20 5.59
CA TYR A 302 16.30 14.59 5.98
C TYR A 302 17.48 15.49 5.59
N GLU A 303 18.72 15.05 5.82
CA GLU A 303 19.92 15.79 5.42
C GLU A 303 19.97 16.00 3.90
N LYS A 304 19.67 14.94 3.12
CA LYS A 304 19.55 15.05 1.65
C LYS A 304 18.42 15.99 1.25
N PHE A 305 17.25 15.90 1.90
CA PHE A 305 16.10 16.78 1.63
C PHE A 305 16.45 18.26 1.85
N LEU A 306 17.15 18.59 2.95
CA LEU A 306 17.58 19.96 3.22
C LEU A 306 18.55 20.50 2.16
N ARG A 307 19.42 19.64 1.61
CA ARG A 307 20.31 20.03 0.51
C ARG A 307 19.54 20.41 -0.76
N VAL A 308 18.39 19.80 -1.03
CA VAL A 308 17.53 20.17 -2.15
C VAL A 308 16.93 21.57 -1.97
N PHE A 309 16.60 21.97 -0.74
CA PHE A 309 15.87 23.21 -0.43
C PHE A 309 16.63 24.18 0.48
N PRO A 310 17.83 24.65 0.10
CA PRO A 310 18.72 25.42 0.99
C PRO A 310 18.12 26.76 1.45
N LYS A 311 17.17 27.33 0.70
CA LYS A 311 16.48 28.60 1.04
C LYS A 311 15.19 28.44 1.83
N LYS A 312 14.67 27.22 1.91
CA LYS A 312 13.40 26.88 2.56
C LYS A 312 13.60 25.59 3.37
N PRO A 313 14.48 25.59 4.38
CA PRO A 313 14.64 24.43 5.24
C PRO A 313 13.34 24.20 6.03
N VAL A 314 13.06 22.93 6.32
CA VAL A 314 11.97 22.51 7.21
C VAL A 314 12.57 21.90 8.47
N GLU A 315 11.88 22.06 9.59
CA GLU A 315 12.26 21.38 10.83
C GLU A 315 12.13 19.85 10.66
N TYR A 316 12.99 19.07 11.34
CA TYR A 316 12.95 17.60 11.26
C TYR A 316 11.56 17.04 11.63
N ARG A 317 10.91 17.64 12.63
CA ARG A 317 9.54 17.31 13.01
C ARG A 317 8.58 17.48 11.83
N GLU A 318 8.68 18.60 11.11
CA GLU A 318 7.82 18.88 9.97
C GLU A 318 8.07 17.89 8.82
N PHE A 319 9.33 17.55 8.56
CA PHE A 319 9.70 16.51 7.59
C PHE A 319 9.01 15.16 7.89
N LEU A 320 8.99 14.73 9.16
CA LEU A 320 8.27 13.51 9.56
C LEU A 320 6.76 13.63 9.42
N PHE A 321 6.19 14.81 9.68
CA PHE A 321 4.77 15.08 9.42
C PHE A 321 4.43 15.06 7.93
N MET A 322 5.27 15.63 7.06
CA MET A 322 5.07 15.59 5.61
C MET A 322 5.05 14.15 5.11
N MET A 323 5.98 13.32 5.56
CA MET A 323 6.04 11.89 5.22
C MET A 323 4.80 11.14 5.72
N GLY A 324 4.41 11.34 6.98
CA GLY A 324 3.24 10.67 7.54
C GLY A 324 1.94 11.11 6.87
N THR A 325 1.82 12.40 6.52
CA THR A 325 0.70 13.01 5.76
C THR A 325 0.61 12.41 4.38
N TYR A 326 1.71 12.37 3.62
CA TYR A 326 1.74 11.70 2.32
C TYR A 326 1.29 10.25 2.42
N ASN A 327 1.83 9.50 3.38
CA ASN A 327 1.56 8.07 3.52
C ASN A 327 0.11 7.74 3.92
N ILE A 328 -0.70 8.67 4.49
CA ILE A 328 -2.12 8.38 4.84
C ILE A 328 -3.09 8.89 3.77
N ASN A 329 -2.69 9.89 2.98
CA ASN A 329 -3.57 10.52 1.99
C ASN A 329 -3.31 10.05 0.55
N ASN A 330 -2.16 9.44 0.24
CA ASN A 330 -1.87 9.05 -1.14
C ASN A 330 -2.79 7.93 -1.64
N LEU A 331 -3.11 7.99 -2.92
CA LEU A 331 -3.81 6.98 -3.70
C LEU A 331 -3.04 6.77 -5.00
N ASP A 332 -2.58 5.55 -5.24
CA ASP A 332 -1.70 5.23 -6.38
C ASP A 332 -0.48 6.18 -6.46
N SER A 333 0.17 6.39 -5.32
CA SER A 333 1.28 7.34 -5.10
C SER A 333 0.94 8.83 -5.28
N ASN A 334 -0.22 9.18 -5.84
CA ASN A 334 -0.66 10.56 -6.06
C ASN A 334 -1.41 11.09 -4.84
N VAL A 335 -1.53 12.42 -4.73
CA VAL A 335 -2.34 13.06 -3.69
C VAL A 335 -3.45 13.88 -4.36
N PHE A 336 -4.68 13.65 -3.91
CA PHE A 336 -5.91 14.30 -4.39
C PHE A 336 -6.48 15.20 -3.30
N LEU A 337 -7.01 16.37 -3.65
CA LEU A 337 -7.47 17.36 -2.70
C LEU A 337 -8.79 16.95 -2.03
N THR A 338 -9.82 16.69 -2.84
CA THR A 338 -11.17 16.38 -2.39
C THR A 338 -11.27 14.93 -1.94
N GLN A 339 -10.76 13.97 -2.73
CA GLN A 339 -10.83 12.54 -2.39
C GLN A 339 -10.18 12.21 -1.04
N SER A 340 -9.09 12.89 -0.65
CA SER A 340 -8.43 12.69 0.66
C SER A 340 -9.32 12.98 1.87
N HIS A 341 -10.50 13.59 1.68
CA HIS A 341 -11.47 13.85 2.75
C HIS A 341 -12.58 12.79 2.86
N LEU A 342 -12.55 11.72 2.04
CA LEU A 342 -13.46 10.59 2.19
C LEU A 342 -13.06 9.72 3.38
N ASN A 343 -13.98 9.56 4.34
CA ASN A 343 -13.77 8.69 5.49
C ASN A 343 -13.97 7.21 5.16
N HIS A 344 -13.33 6.36 5.95
CA HIS A 344 -13.50 4.92 5.83
C HIS A 344 -14.89 4.44 6.29
N ASN A 345 -15.46 3.52 5.51
CA ASN A 345 -16.43 2.54 5.98
C ASN A 345 -16.22 1.23 5.22
N CYS A 346 -16.18 0.08 5.92
CA CYS A 346 -16.04 -1.21 5.25
C CYS A 346 -17.24 -1.57 4.37
N ALA A 347 -18.39 -0.96 4.62
CA ALA A 347 -19.55 -0.96 3.73
C ALA A 347 -19.73 0.46 3.19
N SER A 348 -18.80 0.88 2.32
CA SER A 348 -18.80 2.21 1.72
C SER A 348 -20.01 2.43 0.82
N ASN A 349 -20.41 3.69 0.65
CA ASN A 349 -21.44 4.09 -0.31
C ASN A 349 -20.87 4.69 -1.60
N THR A 350 -19.54 4.89 -1.67
CA THR A 350 -18.84 5.33 -2.89
C THR A 350 -17.79 4.31 -3.32
N SER A 351 -17.52 4.29 -4.62
CA SER A 351 -16.38 3.63 -5.28
C SER A 351 -15.43 4.71 -5.78
N VAL A 352 -14.13 4.54 -5.54
CA VAL A 352 -13.09 5.44 -6.06
C VAL A 352 -12.32 4.68 -7.12
N GLU A 353 -12.44 5.13 -8.36
CA GLU A 353 -11.86 4.48 -9.54
C GLU A 353 -10.74 5.36 -10.10
N THR A 354 -9.51 4.88 -10.02
CA THR A 354 -8.35 5.53 -10.65
C THR A 354 -8.33 5.21 -12.13
N GLU A 355 -8.12 6.23 -12.96
CA GLU A 355 -8.03 6.07 -14.41
C GLU A 355 -6.76 5.32 -14.83
N LEU A 356 -6.84 4.53 -15.91
CA LEU A 356 -5.68 3.84 -16.49
C LEU A 356 -4.57 4.83 -16.85
N ASN A 357 -4.97 5.99 -17.36
CA ASN A 357 -4.06 7.12 -17.47
C ASN A 357 -3.98 7.83 -16.11
N ARG A 358 -2.91 7.59 -15.35
CA ARG A 358 -2.70 8.18 -14.02
C ARG A 358 -2.82 9.72 -14.00
N THR A 359 -2.49 10.40 -15.10
CA THR A 359 -2.62 11.87 -15.17
C THR A 359 -4.05 12.36 -15.37
N ALA A 360 -4.99 11.47 -15.71
CA ALA A 360 -6.41 11.79 -15.78
C ALA A 360 -7.09 11.75 -14.40
N GLY A 361 -6.40 11.20 -13.39
CA GLY A 361 -6.83 11.23 -12.01
C GLY A 361 -7.81 10.12 -11.66
N LEU A 362 -8.91 10.48 -11.00
CA LEU A 362 -9.89 9.53 -10.49
C LEU A 362 -11.33 9.98 -10.73
N LYS A 363 -12.24 9.03 -10.58
CA LYS A 363 -13.68 9.21 -10.53
C LYS A 363 -14.23 8.67 -9.21
N VAL A 364 -15.18 9.38 -8.63
CA VAL A 364 -15.93 8.90 -7.47
C VAL A 364 -17.38 8.67 -7.88
N ILE A 365 -17.82 7.43 -7.73
CA ILE A 365 -19.12 6.94 -8.20
C ILE A 365 -19.92 6.43 -7.01
N ALA A 366 -21.24 6.66 -7.01
CA ALA A 366 -22.13 6.12 -6.00
C ALA A 366 -22.28 4.60 -6.14
N GLY A 367 -21.87 3.83 -5.12
CA GLY A 367 -22.02 2.37 -5.10
C GLY A 367 -23.44 1.89 -4.78
N ARG A 368 -24.26 2.77 -4.21
CA ARG A 368 -25.69 2.61 -3.93
C ARG A 368 -26.37 3.97 -3.89
N ASP A 369 -27.69 3.99 -3.75
CA ASP A 369 -28.42 5.24 -3.51
C ASP A 369 -27.94 5.87 -2.20
N ILE A 370 -27.68 7.18 -2.25
CA ILE A 370 -27.17 8.00 -1.15
C ILE A 370 -28.19 9.11 -0.88
N LYS A 371 -28.62 9.24 0.37
CA LYS A 371 -29.58 10.30 0.74
C LYS A 371 -28.88 11.63 0.96
N SER A 372 -29.61 12.72 0.76
CA SER A 372 -29.19 14.05 1.16
C SER A 372 -28.80 14.07 2.66
N GLY A 373 -27.66 14.69 2.97
CA GLY A 373 -27.10 14.73 4.32
C GLY A 373 -26.35 13.47 4.75
N GLU A 374 -26.30 12.41 3.93
CA GLU A 374 -25.53 11.21 4.23
C GLU A 374 -24.01 11.44 4.00
N GLU A 375 -23.17 10.87 4.86
CA GLU A 375 -21.70 10.91 4.73
C GLU A 375 -21.25 10.05 3.55
N LEU A 376 -20.48 10.64 2.63
CA LEU A 376 -19.78 9.93 1.57
C LEU A 376 -18.56 9.22 2.17
N THR A 377 -18.50 7.92 1.99
CA THR A 377 -17.47 7.06 2.56
C THR A 377 -16.88 6.17 1.48
N THR A 378 -15.59 5.84 1.64
CA THR A 378 -14.85 4.90 0.79
C THR A 378 -14.27 3.76 1.63
N THR A 379 -13.78 2.71 0.99
CA THR A 379 -13.03 1.65 1.67
C THR A 379 -11.53 1.91 1.54
N TYR A 380 -10.82 1.84 2.65
CA TYR A 380 -9.37 2.02 2.71
C TYR A 380 -8.64 0.70 2.50
N VAL A 381 -9.31 -0.39 2.88
CA VAL A 381 -8.85 -1.77 2.85
C VAL A 381 -9.72 -2.57 1.90
N ASN A 382 -9.28 -3.75 1.50
CA ASN A 382 -10.08 -4.62 0.67
C ASN A 382 -11.32 -5.13 1.44
N PRO A 383 -12.56 -4.87 0.98
CA PRO A 383 -13.76 -5.34 1.66
C PRO A 383 -13.90 -6.87 1.76
N SER A 384 -13.20 -7.63 0.88
CA SER A 384 -13.22 -9.09 0.89
C SER A 384 -12.32 -9.71 1.96
N HIS A 385 -11.42 -8.92 2.57
CA HIS A 385 -10.57 -9.39 3.67
C HIS A 385 -11.41 -9.72 4.91
N THR A 386 -10.89 -10.64 5.72
CA THR A 386 -11.53 -11.00 6.99
C THR A 386 -11.65 -9.78 7.91
N VAL A 387 -12.55 -9.82 8.89
CA VAL A 387 -12.69 -8.70 9.84
C VAL A 387 -11.40 -8.43 10.62
N HIS A 388 -10.63 -9.47 10.91
CA HIS A 388 -9.35 -9.37 11.60
C HIS A 388 -8.28 -8.70 10.73
N GLN A 389 -8.15 -9.12 9.46
CA GLN A 389 -7.26 -8.48 8.48
C GLN A 389 -7.61 -6.99 8.28
N ARG A 390 -8.88 -6.67 8.06
CA ARG A 390 -9.32 -5.27 7.88
C ARG A 390 -9.01 -4.43 9.11
N GLN A 391 -9.32 -4.90 10.31
CA GLN A 391 -9.03 -4.16 11.55
C GLN A 391 -7.53 -3.97 11.75
N ARG A 392 -6.72 -4.99 11.42
CA ARG A 392 -5.26 -4.93 11.47
C ARG A 392 -4.70 -3.86 10.52
N GLU A 393 -5.07 -3.92 9.25
CA GLU A 393 -4.64 -2.96 8.23
C GLU A 393 -5.06 -1.53 8.58
N LEU A 394 -6.32 -1.34 8.99
CA LEU A 394 -6.83 -0.02 9.39
C LEU A 394 -6.07 0.56 10.58
N ARG A 395 -5.72 -0.29 11.54
CA ARG A 395 -4.94 0.12 12.72
C ARG A 395 -3.50 0.45 12.37
N VAL A 396 -2.83 -0.38 11.58
CA VAL A 396 -1.41 -0.20 11.22
C VAL A 396 -1.22 1.01 10.30
N ASN A 397 -2.08 1.15 9.29
CA ASN A 397 -1.87 2.13 8.22
C ASN A 397 -2.62 3.44 8.44
N TRP A 398 -3.74 3.43 9.18
CA TRP A 398 -4.54 4.64 9.49
C TRP A 398 -4.78 4.86 10.98
N GLY A 399 -4.27 4.02 11.86
CA GLY A 399 -4.25 4.28 13.29
C GLY A 399 -5.59 4.10 14.00
N PHE A 400 -6.60 3.47 13.39
CA PHE A 400 -7.90 3.25 14.04
C PHE A 400 -8.44 1.83 13.87
N ILE A 401 -9.33 1.42 14.77
CA ILE A 401 -10.06 0.15 14.67
C ILE A 401 -11.49 0.46 14.19
N CYS A 402 -11.90 -0.16 13.08
CA CYS A 402 -13.23 0.08 12.53
C CYS A 402 -14.32 -0.64 13.34
N ALA A 403 -15.36 0.13 13.70
CA ALA A 403 -16.55 -0.33 14.41
C ALA A 403 -17.85 -0.14 13.59
N CYS A 404 -17.77 -0.18 12.26
CA CYS A 404 -18.95 -0.08 11.39
C CYS A 404 -19.85 -1.32 11.48
N ALA A 405 -21.06 -1.23 10.92
CA ALA A 405 -22.04 -2.32 10.94
C ALA A 405 -21.46 -3.64 10.38
N LYS A 406 -20.78 -3.59 9.22
CA LYS A 406 -20.12 -4.75 8.62
C LYS A 406 -19.15 -5.44 9.58
N CYS A 407 -18.28 -4.67 10.25
CA CYS A 407 -17.35 -5.25 11.23
C CYS A 407 -18.07 -5.90 12.40
N LYS A 408 -19.14 -5.30 12.91
CA LYS A 408 -19.94 -5.86 14.01
C LYS A 408 -20.60 -7.18 13.61
N ASP A 409 -21.16 -7.24 12.40
CA ASP A 409 -21.85 -8.43 11.90
C ASP A 409 -20.85 -9.56 11.61
N ASP A 410 -19.71 -9.25 11.00
CA ASP A 410 -18.66 -10.23 10.72
C ASP A 410 -18.06 -10.82 12.03
N LEU A 411 -17.89 -10.00 13.07
CA LEU A 411 -17.45 -10.49 14.40
C LEU A 411 -18.47 -11.44 15.03
N LYS A 412 -19.77 -11.09 14.99
CA LYS A 412 -20.85 -11.97 15.47
C LYS A 412 -20.89 -13.30 14.72
N GLN A 413 -20.65 -13.29 13.40
CA GLN A 413 -20.59 -14.52 12.61
C GLN A 413 -19.39 -15.39 13.01
N ASN A 414 -18.23 -14.79 13.28
CA ASN A 414 -17.06 -15.51 13.77
C ASN A 414 -17.29 -16.15 15.15
N GLU A 415 -17.98 -15.45 16.07
CA GLU A 415 -18.33 -15.99 17.38
C GLU A 415 -19.26 -17.21 17.28
N ARG A 416 -20.28 -17.13 16.40
CA ARG A 416 -21.19 -18.27 16.13
C ARG A 416 -20.47 -19.49 15.58
N ARG A 417 -19.47 -19.30 14.71
CA ARG A 417 -18.62 -20.39 14.20
C ARG A 417 -17.74 -21.03 15.28
N LYS A 418 -17.29 -20.24 16.26
CA LYS A 418 -16.51 -20.75 17.41
C LYS A 418 -17.38 -21.54 18.38
N SER A 419 -18.62 -21.10 18.65
CA SER A 419 -19.52 -21.79 19.58
C SER A 419 -20.09 -23.09 19.03
N SER A 420 -20.40 -23.17 17.73
CA SER A 420 -20.83 -24.42 17.10
C SER A 420 -19.74 -25.49 17.07
N HIS A 421 -18.47 -25.09 17.13
CA HIS A 421 -17.33 -26.01 17.04
C HIS A 421 -16.97 -26.72 18.36
N ASN A 422 -17.41 -26.19 19.51
CA ASN A 422 -17.25 -26.87 20.80
C ASN A 422 -18.27 -28.00 21.00
N GLN A 423 -19.27 -28.14 20.12
CA GLN A 423 -20.01 -29.39 20.02
C GLN A 423 -19.16 -30.34 19.20
N GLN A 424 -18.53 -31.29 19.90
CA GLN A 424 -17.86 -32.46 19.32
C GLN A 424 -18.79 -33.06 18.26
N GLN A 425 -18.60 -32.72 16.99
CA GLN A 425 -19.29 -33.40 15.90
C GLN A 425 -18.73 -34.81 15.92
N ASN A 426 -19.48 -35.73 16.56
CA ASN A 426 -19.19 -37.14 16.59
C ASN A 426 -18.81 -37.57 15.18
N ALA A 427 -17.71 -38.33 15.05
CA ALA A 427 -17.25 -38.88 13.77
C ALA A 427 -18.37 -39.63 12.99
N ASN A 428 -19.44 -40.02 13.68
CA ASN A 428 -20.66 -40.58 13.10
C ASN A 428 -21.42 -39.58 12.21
N ASN A 429 -21.60 -38.32 12.62
CA ASN A 429 -22.36 -37.33 11.81
C ASN A 429 -21.65 -36.97 10.50
N ILE A 430 -20.31 -36.93 10.49
CA ILE A 430 -19.54 -36.69 9.26
C ILE A 430 -19.64 -37.90 8.33
N ARG A 431 -19.60 -39.13 8.87
CA ARG A 431 -19.84 -40.34 8.06
C ARG A 431 -21.24 -40.36 7.47
N ASP A 432 -22.26 -40.03 8.25
CA ASP A 432 -23.64 -40.02 7.79
C ASP A 432 -23.86 -38.96 6.71
N MET A 433 -23.33 -37.74 6.89
CA MET A 433 -23.40 -36.68 5.88
C MET A 433 -22.62 -37.02 4.60
N LEU A 434 -21.44 -37.64 4.71
CA LEU A 434 -20.69 -38.13 3.54
C LEU A 434 -21.42 -39.25 2.82
N LYS A 435 -22.12 -40.12 3.56
CA LYS A 435 -22.93 -41.20 3.01
C LYS A 435 -24.16 -40.65 2.30
N GLU A 436 -24.88 -39.72 2.91
CA GLU A 436 -26.01 -39.00 2.29
C GLU A 436 -25.58 -38.22 1.04
N THR A 437 -24.42 -37.56 1.07
CA THR A 437 -23.89 -36.85 -0.10
C THR A 437 -23.52 -37.84 -1.22
N LYS A 438 -22.94 -38.99 -0.87
CA LYS A 438 -22.62 -40.06 -1.83
C LYS A 438 -23.89 -40.69 -2.42
N ASP A 439 -24.93 -40.87 -1.61
CA ASP A 439 -26.23 -41.40 -2.04
C ASP A 439 -27.00 -40.38 -2.92
N ALA A 440 -26.87 -39.07 -2.65
CA ALA A 440 -27.52 -38.00 -3.40
C ALA A 440 -26.83 -37.64 -4.71
N VAL A 441 -25.50 -37.78 -4.77
CA VAL A 441 -24.68 -37.41 -5.95
C VAL A 441 -24.44 -38.61 -6.88
N GLY A 442 -24.67 -39.83 -6.41
CA GLY A 442 -24.35 -41.05 -7.18
C GLY A 442 -22.84 -41.30 -7.24
N GLU A 443 -22.43 -42.50 -7.65
CA GLU A 443 -21.01 -42.88 -7.73
C GLU A 443 -20.23 -42.13 -8.83
N GLU A 444 -20.93 -41.44 -9.74
CA GLU A 444 -20.33 -40.56 -10.74
C GLU A 444 -19.97 -39.24 -10.08
N GLY A 445 -18.73 -39.15 -9.60
CA GLY A 445 -18.20 -37.98 -8.91
C GLY A 445 -18.41 -36.67 -9.68
N ILE A 446 -18.62 -35.58 -8.93
CA ILE A 446 -18.73 -34.23 -9.46
C ILE A 446 -17.42 -33.90 -10.20
N GLU A 447 -17.46 -33.95 -11.53
CA GLU A 447 -16.40 -33.43 -12.37
C GLU A 447 -16.45 -31.90 -12.23
N LEU A 448 -15.62 -31.35 -11.33
CA LEU A 448 -15.43 -29.92 -11.24
C LEU A 448 -14.76 -29.48 -12.54
N GLU A 449 -15.51 -28.80 -13.41
CA GLU A 449 -14.95 -28.14 -14.58
C GLU A 449 -13.80 -27.23 -14.13
N ILE A 450 -12.58 -27.63 -14.47
CA ILE A 450 -11.40 -26.78 -14.36
C ILE A 450 -11.61 -25.69 -15.40
N PRO A 451 -11.73 -24.40 -15.03
CA PRO A 451 -11.91 -23.33 -16.01
C PRO A 451 -10.79 -23.41 -17.05
N THR A 452 -11.13 -23.79 -18.28
CA THR A 452 -10.26 -23.65 -19.43
C THR A 452 -10.04 -22.16 -19.64
N GLU A 453 -8.76 -21.76 -19.63
CA GLU A 453 -8.28 -20.38 -19.77
C GLU A 453 -8.26 -19.54 -18.48
N PHE A 454 -7.42 -19.97 -17.53
CA PHE A 454 -6.75 -19.00 -16.65
C PHE A 454 -5.78 -18.16 -17.48
N ASN A 455 -6.25 -17.02 -18.00
CA ASN A 455 -5.45 -16.04 -18.74
C ASN A 455 -4.46 -15.31 -17.81
N GLY A 456 -3.49 -16.03 -17.22
CA GLY A 456 -2.21 -15.54 -16.66
C GLY A 456 -2.21 -14.36 -15.67
N GLU A 457 -3.34 -13.71 -15.39
CA GLU A 457 -3.42 -12.46 -14.65
C GLU A 457 -3.64 -12.79 -13.18
N ARG A 458 -2.52 -12.82 -12.46
CA ARG A 458 -2.47 -12.78 -11.01
C ARG A 458 -3.36 -11.63 -10.52
N ARG A 459 -4.33 -11.94 -9.64
CA ARG A 459 -5.18 -10.92 -8.98
C ARG A 459 -4.26 -9.89 -8.32
N LYS A 460 -4.33 -8.64 -8.78
CA LYS A 460 -3.63 -7.51 -8.18
C LYS A 460 -4.04 -7.43 -6.70
N SER A 461 -3.10 -7.70 -5.80
CA SER A 461 -3.19 -7.29 -4.41
C SER A 461 -3.38 -5.78 -4.39
N VAL A 462 -4.35 -5.28 -3.63
CA VAL A 462 -4.69 -3.85 -3.61
C VAL A 462 -3.56 -2.97 -3.04
N ARG A 463 -2.41 -3.53 -2.59
CA ARG A 463 -1.36 -2.68 -2.01
C ARG A 463 0.09 -2.93 -2.37
N PHE A 464 0.48 -4.02 -3.04
CA PHE A 464 1.87 -4.21 -3.44
C PHE A 464 1.97 -5.11 -4.68
N ASP A 465 2.41 -4.54 -5.81
CA ASP A 465 3.22 -5.24 -6.84
C ASP A 465 3.76 -4.20 -7.84
N GLU A 466 5.01 -3.76 -7.65
CA GLU A 466 5.85 -3.18 -8.71
C GLU A 466 7.06 -4.13 -8.92
N LYS A 467 6.87 -5.25 -9.63
CA LYS A 467 8.02 -6.01 -10.12
C LYS A 467 8.64 -5.26 -11.29
N VAL A 468 9.85 -4.75 -11.09
CA VAL A 468 10.69 -4.18 -12.15
C VAL A 468 11.38 -5.32 -12.89
N VAL A 469 11.03 -5.49 -14.16
CA VAL A 469 11.85 -6.29 -15.08
C VAL A 469 13.00 -5.40 -15.53
N ALA A 470 14.20 -5.64 -14.97
CA ALA A 470 15.41 -5.06 -15.52
C ALA A 470 15.73 -5.78 -16.83
N VAL A 471 15.61 -5.07 -17.96
CA VAL A 471 16.16 -5.53 -19.23
C VAL A 471 17.68 -5.31 -19.15
N LYS A 472 18.46 -6.40 -19.17
CA LYS A 472 19.90 -6.31 -19.43
C LYS A 472 20.09 -5.99 -20.91
N GLU A 473 21.03 -5.08 -21.18
CA GLU A 473 21.36 -4.51 -22.50
C GLU A 473 21.41 -5.51 -23.66
#